data_AF-A0A560KHV6-F1
#
_entry.id   AF-A0A560KHV6-F1
#
_cell.length_a   1.000
_cell.length_b   1.000
_cell.length_c   1.000
_cell.angle_alpha   90.00
_cell.angle_beta   90.00
_cell.angle_gamma   90.00
#
_symmetry.space_group_name_H-M   'P 1'
#
loop_
_entity.id
_entity.type
_entity.pdbx_description
1 polymer ?
#
loop_
_entity_poly.entity_id
_entity_poly.type
_entity_poly.pdbx_seq_one_letter_code
_entity_poly.pdbx_strand_id
1 'polypeptide(L)'
;MDDQTETLAFLAHPESFGARGRVERIDTHISHVFLAGDRAYKLKRAVRYSYLDYSTVERRRHFCLAELAVNRRFAPNLYLGLRPVLRTPDGLTLGPEWAAGEDEPPLPPDQVVDWLLVMRRFDQDALLDRMATQGRLTPQLMLDLADRLARLHRAQPGRTEGGGAQGLAEAIAITRANLKPGDAFSAADIRAWNTKVQAALSAQGGLLDARRDAGRVRDCHGDLHLGNVCLVDGTPTPFDAIEFDPALACTDVLYDLAFLLMDLCFRDRADLASLVLNRYLDLTGEDMAGPEGQPLGGLPALPLFLSVRAAVRAQVTAAAARRQTTPTQKTAGAVEADRYLQLALDFLRRDRPRVVAVGGFSGTGKSTLARALAPLLGTAPGARVLRTDVIRKQLFGVAPEQALTNEAYSPAVSAAVYDRLRTQAAACLAAGRSVILDAVFADPAERALAADVAAQAHARFTGLWLQAPEAMLAERLRRRSEGPARDASDADMPVLLSQMRKGAGEVRWAILDAGPTPATVLRQAEALLAPPAGEAGRHSAGNPPTGRPKAGRMIASPGPFPGMR
;
A
#
# COMPACT_ATOMS: atom_id res chain seq x y z
N MET A 1 -33.81 15.50 -9.98
CA MET A 1 -32.37 15.57 -10.27
C MET A 1 -32.25 16.50 -11.45
N ASP A 2 -31.32 17.44 -11.43
CA ASP A 2 -31.13 18.37 -12.55
C ASP A 2 -30.82 17.60 -13.85
N ASP A 3 -31.35 18.09 -14.97
CA ASP A 3 -31.00 17.55 -16.28
C ASP A 3 -29.64 18.11 -16.74
N GLN A 4 -28.68 17.21 -16.95
CA GLN A 4 -27.33 17.57 -17.43
C GLN A 4 -27.15 17.33 -18.93
N THR A 5 -28.20 16.95 -19.67
CA THR A 5 -28.09 16.56 -21.10
C THR A 5 -27.45 17.65 -21.96
N GLU A 6 -27.89 18.90 -21.79
CA GLU A 6 -27.35 20.04 -22.52
C GLU A 6 -25.90 20.35 -22.13
N THR A 7 -25.56 20.30 -20.84
CA THR A 7 -24.19 20.48 -20.35
C THR A 7 -23.26 19.40 -20.89
N LEU A 8 -23.71 18.14 -20.94
CA LEU A 8 -22.93 17.03 -21.50
C LEU A 8 -22.70 17.18 -23.00
N ALA A 9 -23.70 17.65 -23.75
CA ALA A 9 -23.56 17.93 -25.17
C ALA A 9 -22.56 19.07 -25.40
N PHE A 10 -22.70 20.17 -24.65
CA PHE A 10 -21.77 21.29 -24.69
C PHE A 10 -20.32 20.84 -24.42
N LEU A 11 -20.08 20.09 -23.35
CA LEU A 11 -18.72 19.66 -22.96
C LEU A 11 -18.13 18.56 -23.86
N ALA A 12 -18.89 17.99 -24.80
CA ALA A 12 -18.35 17.02 -25.76
C ALA A 12 -17.49 17.68 -26.86
N HIS A 13 -17.56 19.01 -26.99
CA HIS A 13 -16.91 19.79 -28.03
C HIS A 13 -15.62 20.47 -27.54
N PRO A 14 -14.50 20.41 -28.28
CA PRO A 14 -13.24 21.04 -27.88
C PRO A 14 -13.33 22.57 -27.82
N GLU A 15 -14.20 23.18 -28.64
CA GLU A 15 -14.45 24.62 -28.68
C GLU A 15 -14.94 25.14 -27.33
N SER A 16 -15.70 24.33 -26.60
CA SER A 16 -16.21 24.64 -25.26
C SER A 16 -15.12 24.94 -24.25
N PHE A 17 -13.92 24.40 -24.47
CA PHE A 17 -12.74 24.59 -23.62
C PHE A 17 -11.74 25.59 -24.20
N GLY A 18 -11.99 26.13 -25.40
CA GLY A 18 -10.98 26.86 -26.18
C GLY A 18 -9.79 25.98 -26.59
N ALA A 19 -9.97 24.65 -26.61
CA ALA A 19 -8.94 23.68 -26.94
C ALA A 19 -9.02 23.24 -28.41
N ARG A 20 -7.95 22.61 -28.90
CA ARG A 20 -7.93 21.93 -30.21
C ARG A 20 -7.90 20.42 -30.00
N GLY A 21 -8.40 19.65 -30.97
CA GLY A 21 -8.36 18.19 -30.96
C GLY A 21 -9.65 17.53 -30.45
N ARG A 22 -9.61 16.22 -30.17
CA ARG A 22 -10.77 15.47 -29.67
C ARG A 22 -10.89 15.60 -28.15
N VAL A 23 -12.11 15.79 -27.66
CA VAL A 23 -12.42 15.62 -26.23
C VAL A 23 -12.68 14.14 -25.97
N GLU A 24 -11.92 13.57 -25.04
CA GLU A 24 -12.16 12.21 -24.56
C GLU A 24 -13.03 12.28 -23.30
N ARG A 25 -14.08 11.45 -23.23
CA ARG A 25 -14.98 11.40 -22.09
C ARG A 25 -14.78 10.09 -21.33
N ILE A 26 -14.52 10.20 -20.04
CA ILE A 26 -14.42 9.08 -19.11
C ILE A 26 -15.56 9.21 -18.10
N ASP A 27 -16.42 8.19 -18.05
CA ASP A 27 -17.54 8.15 -17.12
C ASP A 27 -17.20 7.31 -15.90
N THR A 28 -17.39 7.88 -14.72
CA THR A 28 -17.29 7.16 -13.44
C THR A 28 -18.67 6.93 -12.84
N HIS A 29 -18.73 6.29 -11.68
CA HIS A 29 -19.99 6.08 -10.99
C HIS A 29 -20.70 7.41 -10.65
N ILE A 30 -19.95 8.45 -10.27
CA ILE A 30 -20.46 9.71 -9.71
C ILE A 30 -20.00 10.95 -10.47
N SER A 31 -19.22 10.81 -11.55
CA SER A 31 -18.70 11.94 -12.33
C SER A 31 -18.56 11.61 -13.81
N HIS A 32 -18.47 12.67 -14.61
CA HIS A 32 -18.08 12.68 -16.02
C HIS A 32 -16.78 13.48 -16.12
N VAL A 33 -15.73 12.91 -16.71
CA VAL A 33 -14.43 13.56 -16.88
C VAL A 33 -14.18 13.80 -18.36
N PHE A 34 -13.94 15.05 -18.73
CA PHE A 34 -13.65 15.46 -20.10
C PHE A 34 -12.17 15.83 -20.22
N LEU A 35 -11.42 15.11 -21.05
CA LEU A 35 -10.02 15.39 -21.32
C LEU A 35 -9.92 16.26 -22.58
N ALA A 36 -9.51 17.51 -22.41
CA ALA A 36 -9.40 18.48 -23.50
C ALA A 36 -8.04 19.19 -23.42
N GLY A 37 -7.23 19.04 -24.46
CA GLY A 37 -5.84 19.52 -24.46
C GLY A 37 -5.01 18.91 -23.33
N ASP A 38 -4.38 19.77 -22.54
CA ASP A 38 -3.56 19.48 -21.37
C ASP A 38 -4.34 19.41 -20.05
N ARG A 39 -5.68 19.52 -20.10
CA ARG A 39 -6.55 19.58 -18.93
C ARG A 39 -7.60 18.48 -18.90
N ALA A 40 -8.08 18.21 -17.69
CA ALA A 40 -9.20 17.34 -17.40
C ALA A 40 -10.26 18.15 -16.63
N TYR A 41 -11.52 18.02 -17.03
CA TYR A 41 -12.65 18.73 -16.44
C TYR A 41 -13.63 17.72 -15.88
N LYS A 42 -13.73 17.66 -14.55
CA LYS A 42 -14.62 16.72 -13.84
C LYS A 42 -15.93 17.41 -13.50
N LEU A 43 -17.00 16.93 -14.12
CA LEU A 43 -18.39 17.28 -13.85
C LEU A 43 -19.00 16.23 -12.92
N LYS A 44 -19.54 16.64 -11.77
CA LYS A 44 -20.26 15.71 -10.88
C LYS A 44 -21.62 15.34 -11.49
N ARG A 45 -22.00 14.06 -11.42
CA ARG A 45 -23.29 13.59 -11.96
C ARG A 45 -24.43 14.10 -11.09
N ALA A 46 -25.55 14.50 -11.70
CA ALA A 46 -26.77 14.85 -10.99
C ALA A 46 -27.45 13.56 -10.45
N VAL A 47 -26.92 13.01 -9.36
CA VAL A 47 -27.37 11.75 -8.75
C VAL A 47 -27.59 11.90 -7.25
N ARG A 48 -28.45 11.05 -6.70
CA ARG A 48 -28.65 10.89 -5.26
C ARG A 48 -28.60 9.42 -4.87
N TYR A 49 -27.63 9.07 -4.04
CA TYR A 49 -27.45 7.77 -3.41
C TYR A 49 -27.63 7.89 -1.89
N SER A 50 -27.65 6.75 -1.18
CA SER A 50 -27.80 6.74 0.28
C SER A 50 -26.62 7.40 1.02
N TYR A 51 -25.46 7.48 0.38
CA TYR A 51 -24.21 8.01 0.93
C TYR A 51 -23.72 9.29 0.20
N LEU A 52 -24.48 9.80 -0.77
CA LEU A 52 -24.04 10.90 -1.63
C LEU A 52 -25.22 11.65 -2.25
N ASP A 53 -25.22 12.98 -2.20
CA ASP A 53 -26.25 13.79 -2.86
C ASP A 53 -25.64 14.91 -3.72
N TYR A 54 -25.62 14.71 -5.03
CA TYR A 54 -25.20 15.67 -6.06
C TYR A 54 -26.40 16.19 -6.86
N SER A 55 -27.61 16.08 -6.32
CA SER A 55 -28.85 16.28 -7.09
C SER A 55 -29.11 17.71 -7.55
N THR A 56 -28.49 18.72 -6.93
CA THR A 56 -28.64 20.15 -7.25
C THR A 56 -27.29 20.79 -7.60
N VAL A 57 -27.32 21.88 -8.38
CA VAL A 57 -26.15 22.66 -8.78
C VAL A 57 -25.34 23.12 -7.56
N GLU A 58 -26.00 23.59 -6.49
CA GLU A 58 -25.35 24.10 -5.27
C GLU A 58 -24.61 22.98 -4.53
N ARG A 59 -25.18 21.76 -4.51
CA ARG A 59 -24.51 20.60 -3.93
C ARG A 59 -23.30 20.21 -4.76
N ARG A 60 -23.42 20.20 -6.09
CA ARG A 60 -22.28 19.92 -6.98
C ARG A 60 -21.17 20.95 -6.79
N ARG A 61 -21.50 22.23 -6.64
CA ARG A 61 -20.55 23.30 -6.26
C ARG A 61 -19.82 22.97 -4.96
N HIS A 62 -20.59 22.70 -3.90
CA HIS A 62 -20.06 22.40 -2.58
C HIS A 62 -19.07 21.23 -2.62
N PHE A 63 -19.43 20.14 -3.29
CA PHE A 63 -18.56 18.97 -3.38
C PHE A 63 -17.37 19.18 -4.33
N CYS A 64 -17.47 20.01 -5.37
CA CYS A 64 -16.30 20.36 -6.19
C CYS A 64 -15.28 21.15 -5.37
N LEU A 65 -15.73 22.08 -4.53
CA LEU A 65 -14.88 22.80 -3.59
C LEU A 65 -14.26 21.87 -2.53
N ALA A 66 -15.06 20.96 -1.97
CA ALA A 66 -14.57 19.96 -1.03
C ALA A 66 -13.50 19.05 -1.67
N GLU A 67 -13.74 18.57 -2.90
CA GLU A 67 -12.81 17.72 -3.63
C GLU A 67 -11.48 18.46 -3.87
N LEU A 68 -11.55 19.72 -4.31
CA LEU A 68 -10.39 20.57 -4.52
C LEU A 68 -9.58 20.75 -3.23
N ALA A 69 -10.26 21.04 -2.12
CA ALA A 69 -9.62 21.25 -0.82
C ALA A 69 -8.93 19.98 -0.29
N VAL A 70 -9.62 18.84 -0.34
CA VAL A 70 -9.09 17.55 0.12
C VAL A 70 -7.93 17.11 -0.76
N ASN A 71 -8.11 17.09 -2.07
CA ASN A 71 -7.16 16.47 -2.97
C ASN A 71 -5.91 17.28 -3.23
N ARG A 72 -5.92 18.60 -3.02
CA ARG A 72 -4.67 19.40 -3.08
C ARG A 72 -3.66 19.01 -2.03
N ARG A 73 -4.07 18.40 -0.93
CA ARG A 73 -3.16 17.82 0.07
C ARG A 73 -2.33 16.69 -0.55
N PHE A 74 -2.93 15.92 -1.46
CA PHE A 74 -2.32 14.76 -2.10
C PHE A 74 -1.71 15.08 -3.45
N ALA A 75 -2.26 16.00 -4.23
CA ALA A 75 -1.85 16.28 -5.61
C ALA A 75 -2.04 17.77 -5.96
N PRO A 76 -1.29 18.69 -5.32
CA PRO A 76 -1.48 20.13 -5.50
C PRO A 76 -1.29 20.61 -6.95
N ASN A 77 -0.41 19.95 -7.71
CA ASN A 77 -0.15 20.27 -9.12
C ASN A 77 -1.13 19.56 -10.08
N LEU A 78 -2.02 18.72 -9.56
CA LEU A 78 -3.05 18.03 -10.35
C LEU A 78 -4.39 18.75 -10.26
N TYR A 79 -4.75 19.27 -9.09
CA TYR A 79 -6.02 19.96 -8.85
C TYR A 79 -5.83 21.48 -8.92
N LEU A 80 -6.31 22.09 -10.01
CA LEU A 80 -5.96 23.46 -10.38
C LEU A 80 -6.96 24.50 -9.87
N GLY A 81 -8.26 24.22 -9.99
CA GLY A 81 -9.30 25.20 -9.70
C GLY A 81 -10.70 24.73 -10.07
N LEU A 82 -11.65 25.66 -10.11
CA LEU A 82 -13.03 25.41 -10.56
C LEU A 82 -13.40 26.33 -11.73
N ARG A 83 -14.36 25.89 -12.54
CA ARG A 83 -15.04 26.72 -13.55
C ARG A 83 -16.55 26.50 -13.52
N PRO A 84 -17.37 27.56 -13.55
CA PRO A 84 -18.81 27.43 -13.75
C PRO A 84 -19.12 27.19 -15.22
N VAL A 85 -20.17 26.42 -15.48
CA VAL A 85 -20.88 26.39 -16.76
C VAL A 85 -21.98 27.43 -16.66
N LEU A 86 -21.97 28.42 -17.56
CA LEU A 86 -22.87 29.56 -17.55
C LEU A 86 -23.86 29.49 -18.71
N ARG A 87 -25.10 29.93 -18.44
CA ARG A 87 -26.15 30.20 -19.42
C ARG A 87 -26.04 31.64 -19.91
N THR A 88 -25.87 31.81 -21.21
CA THR A 88 -25.92 33.11 -21.88
C THR A 88 -27.05 33.12 -22.92
N PRO A 89 -27.43 34.29 -23.47
CA PRO A 89 -28.37 34.35 -24.58
C PRO A 89 -27.95 33.52 -25.81
N ASP A 90 -26.64 33.33 -26.01
CA ASP A 90 -26.06 32.60 -27.15
C ASP A 90 -25.84 31.10 -26.85
N GLY A 91 -26.27 30.61 -25.68
CA GLY A 91 -26.12 29.22 -25.25
C GLY A 91 -25.20 29.06 -24.03
N LEU A 92 -24.63 27.86 -23.87
CA LEU A 92 -23.72 27.56 -22.77
C LEU A 92 -22.29 28.04 -23.05
N THR A 93 -21.63 28.55 -22.02
CA THR A 93 -20.21 28.92 -22.05
C THR A 93 -19.51 28.53 -20.75
N LEU A 94 -18.18 28.47 -20.74
CA LEU A 94 -17.40 28.32 -19.52
C LEU A 94 -17.04 29.69 -18.96
N GLY A 95 -17.46 29.96 -17.72
CA GLY A 95 -17.08 31.17 -17.01
C GLY A 95 -15.60 31.22 -16.62
N PRO A 96 -15.19 32.27 -15.90
CA PRO A 96 -13.81 32.43 -15.45
C PRO A 96 -13.39 31.25 -14.57
N GLU A 97 -12.14 30.83 -14.74
CA GLU A 97 -11.49 29.90 -13.82
C GLU A 97 -10.97 30.68 -12.63
N TRP A 98 -11.18 30.13 -11.43
CA TRP A 98 -10.46 30.59 -10.25
C TRP A 98 -9.56 29.49 -9.74
N ALA A 99 -8.33 29.87 -9.42
CA ALA A 99 -7.34 28.93 -8.95
C ALA A 99 -7.63 28.53 -7.50
N ALA A 100 -7.12 27.37 -7.12
CA ALA A 100 -7.33 26.88 -5.78
C ALA A 100 -6.66 27.76 -4.71
N GLY A 101 -7.49 28.34 -3.84
CA GLY A 101 -7.05 29.29 -2.80
C GLY A 101 -7.33 30.76 -3.16
N GLU A 102 -7.87 31.03 -4.34
CA GLU A 102 -8.45 32.33 -4.70
C GLU A 102 -9.93 32.39 -4.31
N ASP A 103 -10.41 33.61 -4.11
CA ASP A 103 -11.84 33.86 -3.89
C ASP A 103 -12.63 33.61 -5.16
N GLU A 104 -13.86 33.09 -4.98
CA GLU A 104 -14.78 32.92 -6.08
C GLU A 104 -15.09 34.31 -6.71
N PRO A 105 -14.93 34.46 -8.03
CA PRO A 105 -15.26 35.71 -8.71
C PRO A 105 -16.76 35.99 -8.59
N PRO A 106 -17.21 37.24 -8.66
CA PRO A 106 -18.63 37.55 -8.70
C PRO A 106 -19.26 36.88 -9.92
N LEU A 107 -20.22 35.97 -9.67
CA LEU A 107 -20.94 35.25 -10.70
C LEU A 107 -22.42 35.64 -10.69
N PRO A 108 -23.06 35.78 -11.86
CA PRO A 108 -24.51 35.91 -11.94
C PRO A 108 -25.16 34.59 -11.47
N PRO A 109 -25.79 34.54 -10.27
CA PRO A 109 -26.23 33.28 -9.67
C PRO A 109 -27.22 32.52 -10.55
N ASP A 110 -28.12 33.27 -11.19
CA ASP A 110 -29.20 32.74 -12.04
C ASP A 110 -28.72 32.23 -13.41
N GLN A 111 -27.42 32.37 -13.71
CA GLN A 111 -26.83 31.89 -14.95
C GLN A 111 -25.97 30.64 -14.74
N VAL A 112 -25.66 30.23 -13.51
CA VAL A 112 -24.83 29.06 -13.28
C VAL A 112 -25.66 27.78 -13.46
N VAL A 113 -25.27 26.98 -14.45
CA VAL A 113 -25.94 25.71 -14.79
C VAL A 113 -25.25 24.52 -14.16
N ASP A 114 -23.91 24.55 -14.03
CA ASP A 114 -23.16 23.49 -13.36
C ASP A 114 -21.72 23.93 -13.02
N TRP A 115 -20.95 23.00 -12.42
CA TRP A 115 -19.60 23.23 -11.93
C TRP A 115 -18.62 22.17 -12.44
N LEU A 116 -17.46 22.64 -12.89
CA LEU A 116 -16.35 21.79 -13.30
C LEU A 116 -15.18 21.95 -12.34
N LEU A 117 -14.69 20.84 -11.82
CA LEU A 117 -13.37 20.78 -11.20
C LEU A 117 -12.33 20.69 -12.31
N VAL A 118 -11.38 21.62 -12.33
CA VAL A 118 -10.32 21.70 -13.33
C VAL A 118 -9.06 21.02 -12.79
N MET A 119 -8.55 20.08 -13.57
CA MET A 119 -7.37 19.29 -13.25
C MET A 119 -6.37 19.33 -14.40
N ARG A 120 -5.08 19.15 -14.08
CA ARG A 120 -4.06 18.85 -15.09
C ARG A 120 -4.33 17.45 -15.65
N ARG A 121 -4.31 17.28 -16.97
CA ARG A 121 -4.38 15.95 -17.59
C ARG A 121 -3.08 15.21 -17.34
N PHE A 122 -3.17 13.92 -17.07
CA PHE A 122 -2.02 13.01 -17.06
C PHE A 122 -2.30 11.79 -17.92
N ASP A 123 -1.22 11.14 -18.37
CA ASP A 123 -1.29 9.92 -19.16
C ASP A 123 -1.99 8.81 -18.35
N GLN A 124 -3.01 8.21 -18.92
CA GLN A 124 -3.75 7.15 -18.23
C GLN A 124 -2.89 5.89 -18.04
N ASP A 125 -1.86 5.67 -18.86
CA ASP A 125 -0.88 4.61 -18.67
C ASP A 125 0.12 4.89 -17.53
N ALA A 126 0.02 6.06 -16.90
CA ALA A 126 0.72 6.42 -15.68
C ALA A 126 -0.08 6.10 -14.39
N LEU A 127 -1.30 5.57 -14.49
CA LEU A 127 -2.04 5.02 -13.34
C LEU A 127 -1.33 3.77 -12.80
N LEU A 128 -1.16 3.69 -11.49
CA LEU A 128 -0.36 2.62 -10.88
C LEU A 128 -0.99 1.22 -11.04
N ASP A 129 -2.31 1.12 -11.17
CA ASP A 129 -2.99 -0.15 -11.44
C ASP A 129 -2.68 -0.67 -12.86
N ARG A 130 -2.64 0.22 -13.86
CA ARG A 130 -2.21 -0.11 -15.22
C ARG A 130 -0.73 -0.43 -15.28
N MET A 131 0.09 0.38 -14.61
CA MET A 131 1.54 0.11 -14.50
C MET A 131 1.81 -1.24 -13.82
N ALA A 132 0.99 -1.66 -12.86
CA ALA A 132 1.09 -2.98 -12.24
C ALA A 132 0.87 -4.10 -13.26
N THR A 133 -0.21 -4.03 -14.05
CA THR A 133 -0.53 -4.99 -15.11
C THR A 133 0.55 -5.03 -16.20
N GLN A 134 1.18 -3.89 -16.47
CA GLN A 134 2.29 -3.77 -17.45
C GLN A 134 3.67 -4.14 -16.88
N GLY A 135 3.78 -4.50 -15.59
CA GLY A 135 5.05 -4.82 -14.95
C GLY A 135 5.99 -3.62 -14.75
N ARG A 136 5.46 -2.38 -14.79
CA ARG A 136 6.22 -1.12 -14.71
C ARG A 136 6.39 -0.58 -13.28
N LEU A 137 5.75 -1.18 -12.28
CA LEU A 137 5.98 -0.81 -10.88
C LEU A 137 7.36 -1.26 -10.41
N THR A 138 8.18 -0.30 -9.97
CA THR A 138 9.54 -0.54 -9.47
C THR A 138 9.60 -0.47 -7.94
N PRO A 139 10.58 -1.14 -7.31
CA PRO A 139 10.82 -1.00 -5.87
C PRO A 139 11.02 0.45 -5.42
N GLN A 140 11.74 1.24 -6.23
CA GLN A 140 12.01 2.65 -5.94
C GLN A 140 10.72 3.46 -5.88
N LEU A 141 9.82 3.28 -6.85
CA LEU A 141 8.52 3.95 -6.87
C LEU A 141 7.68 3.62 -5.62
N MET A 142 7.75 2.38 -5.15
CA MET A 142 7.02 1.94 -3.96
C MET A 142 7.60 2.51 -2.67
N LEU A 143 8.92 2.65 -2.59
CA LEU A 143 9.58 3.35 -1.48
C LEU A 143 9.18 4.83 -1.48
N ASP A 144 9.19 5.49 -2.64
CA ASP A 144 8.74 6.89 -2.79
C ASP A 144 7.29 7.09 -2.33
N LEU A 145 6.40 6.17 -2.71
CA LEU A 145 5.01 6.20 -2.28
C LEU A 145 4.89 6.01 -0.76
N ALA A 146 5.62 5.05 -0.16
CA ALA A 146 5.63 4.85 1.28
C ALA A 146 6.08 6.10 2.05
N ASP A 147 7.17 6.75 1.61
CA ASP A 147 7.70 7.98 2.22
C ASP A 147 6.69 9.13 2.14
N ARG A 148 6.01 9.24 1.01
CA ARG A 148 4.99 10.26 0.79
C ARG A 148 3.76 10.03 1.68
N LEU A 149 3.28 8.78 1.78
CA LEU A 149 2.15 8.43 2.63
C LEU A 149 2.46 8.63 4.11
N ALA A 150 3.64 8.22 4.57
CA ALA A 150 4.07 8.46 5.95
C ALA A 150 4.05 9.96 6.30
N ARG A 151 4.50 10.82 5.38
CA ARG A 151 4.47 12.29 5.54
C ARG A 151 3.05 12.84 5.55
N LEU A 152 2.21 12.40 4.61
CA LEU A 152 0.82 12.84 4.49
C LEU A 152 0.00 12.46 5.73
N HIS A 153 0.13 11.22 6.20
CA HIS A 153 -0.49 10.76 7.43
C HIS A 153 0.01 11.57 8.63
N ARG A 154 1.33 11.76 8.77
CA ARG A 154 1.93 12.53 9.88
C ARG A 154 1.44 13.97 9.94
N ALA A 155 1.24 14.60 8.79
CA ALA A 155 0.81 16.00 8.69
C ALA A 155 -0.63 16.25 9.16
N GLN A 156 -1.44 15.20 9.35
CA GLN A 156 -2.82 15.34 9.80
C GLN A 156 -2.96 15.23 11.30
N PRO A 157 -3.83 16.05 11.93
CA PRO A 157 -4.14 15.92 13.34
C PRO A 157 -4.85 14.60 13.62
N GLY A 158 -4.65 14.08 14.83
CA GLY A 158 -5.43 12.96 15.35
C GLY A 158 -6.89 13.34 15.53
N ARG A 159 -7.79 12.38 15.35
CA ARG A 159 -9.24 12.53 15.53
C ARG A 159 -9.76 11.46 16.48
N THR A 160 -10.66 11.87 17.38
CA THR A 160 -11.30 10.99 18.36
C THR A 160 -12.81 10.83 18.12
N GLU A 161 -13.40 11.68 17.29
CA GLU A 161 -14.84 11.67 16.99
C GLU A 161 -15.26 10.61 15.96
N GLY A 162 -14.31 9.84 15.44
CA GLY A 162 -14.56 8.78 14.46
C GLY A 162 -13.49 7.69 14.52
N GLY A 163 -13.58 6.72 13.60
CA GLY A 163 -12.66 5.58 13.53
C GLY A 163 -12.77 4.65 14.73
N GLY A 164 -11.64 4.07 15.16
CA GLY A 164 -11.61 3.06 16.22
C GLY A 164 -12.39 1.80 15.87
N ALA A 165 -12.84 1.07 16.90
CA ALA A 165 -13.62 -0.15 16.71
C ALA A 165 -14.97 0.13 16.04
N GLN A 166 -15.64 1.22 16.45
CA GLN A 166 -16.96 1.60 15.92
C GLN A 166 -16.90 1.93 14.43
N GLY A 167 -16.00 2.81 13.99
CA GLY A 167 -15.90 3.19 12.59
C GLY A 167 -15.59 1.99 11.68
N LEU A 168 -14.76 1.06 12.14
CA LEU A 168 -14.50 -0.17 11.39
C LEU A 168 -15.73 -1.11 11.38
N ALA A 169 -16.48 -1.19 12.48
CA ALA A 169 -17.72 -1.96 12.55
C ALA A 169 -18.77 -1.44 11.54
N GLU A 170 -18.89 -0.12 11.41
CA GLU A 170 -19.77 0.54 10.44
C GLU A 170 -19.34 0.22 8.99
N ALA A 171 -18.04 0.33 8.68
CA ALA A 171 -17.52 -0.07 7.37
C ALA A 171 -17.79 -1.54 7.04
N ILE A 172 -17.64 -2.43 8.04
CA ILE A 172 -17.99 -3.85 7.91
C ILE A 172 -19.50 -4.01 7.68
N ALA A 173 -20.36 -3.32 8.43
CA ALA A 173 -21.81 -3.41 8.28
C ALA A 173 -22.28 -2.98 6.89
N ILE A 174 -21.75 -1.88 6.36
CA ILE A 174 -22.01 -1.41 5.00
C ILE A 174 -21.57 -2.46 3.98
N THR A 175 -20.36 -3.01 4.14
CA THR A 175 -19.84 -4.04 3.23
C THR A 175 -20.72 -5.30 3.25
N ARG A 176 -21.12 -5.75 4.44
CA ARG A 176 -22.02 -6.89 4.64
C ARG A 176 -23.39 -6.68 3.99
N ALA A 177 -23.92 -5.46 4.06
CA ALA A 177 -25.21 -5.14 3.48
C ALA A 177 -25.23 -5.25 1.95
N ASN A 178 -24.07 -5.13 1.29
CA ASN A 178 -23.92 -5.14 -0.17
C ASN A 178 -23.34 -6.44 -0.74
N LEU A 179 -22.72 -7.29 0.09
CA LEU A 179 -22.35 -8.66 -0.30
C LEU A 179 -23.60 -9.54 -0.34
N LYS A 180 -24.04 -9.90 -1.56
CA LYS A 180 -25.24 -10.71 -1.80
C LYS A 180 -24.87 -12.01 -2.54
N PRO A 181 -25.43 -13.16 -2.13
CA PRO A 181 -25.28 -14.39 -2.91
C PRO A 181 -25.78 -14.19 -4.34
N GLY A 182 -25.08 -14.78 -5.31
CA GLY A 182 -25.42 -14.67 -6.74
C GLY A 182 -24.23 -15.02 -7.61
N ASP A 183 -24.19 -14.48 -8.84
CA ASP A 183 -23.18 -14.80 -9.85
C ASP A 183 -21.73 -14.64 -9.38
N ALA A 184 -21.48 -13.67 -8.49
CA ALA A 184 -20.13 -13.37 -7.99
C ALA A 184 -19.79 -14.07 -6.68
N PHE A 185 -20.76 -14.43 -5.83
CA PHE A 185 -20.48 -14.83 -4.45
C PHE A 185 -21.33 -16.01 -4.01
N SER A 186 -20.70 -17.00 -3.39
CA SER A 186 -21.42 -18.05 -2.70
C SER A 186 -21.96 -17.57 -1.34
N ALA A 187 -23.12 -18.09 -0.93
CA ALA A 187 -23.65 -17.81 0.40
C ALA A 187 -22.73 -18.35 1.52
N ALA A 188 -21.95 -19.39 1.23
CA ALA A 188 -21.00 -19.97 2.17
C ALA A 188 -19.82 -19.03 2.43
N ASP A 189 -19.25 -18.43 1.40
CA ASP A 189 -18.10 -17.51 1.52
C ASP A 189 -18.50 -16.23 2.23
N ILE A 190 -19.67 -15.67 1.92
CA ILE A 190 -20.22 -14.51 2.63
C ILE A 190 -20.38 -14.82 4.12
N ARG A 191 -20.94 -15.98 4.48
CA ARG A 191 -21.07 -16.39 5.89
C ARG A 191 -19.70 -16.56 6.54
N ALA A 192 -18.77 -17.23 5.86
CA ALA A 192 -17.42 -17.46 6.38
C ALA A 192 -16.68 -16.14 6.65
N TRP A 193 -16.75 -15.19 5.71
CA TRP A 193 -16.14 -13.87 5.88
C TRP A 193 -16.79 -13.11 7.03
N ASN A 194 -18.13 -13.09 7.08
CA ASN A 194 -18.88 -12.45 8.17
C ASN A 194 -18.48 -12.98 9.55
N THR A 195 -18.39 -14.30 9.72
CA THR A 195 -17.99 -14.89 10.99
C THR A 195 -16.55 -14.52 11.36
N LYS A 196 -15.61 -14.66 10.42
CA LYS A 196 -14.19 -14.39 10.68
C LYS A 196 -13.90 -12.91 10.94
N VAL A 197 -14.50 -12.00 10.15
CA VAL A 197 -14.28 -10.55 10.29
C VAL A 197 -14.86 -10.02 11.60
N GLN A 198 -16.01 -10.53 12.03
CA GLN A 198 -16.60 -10.15 13.32
C GLN A 198 -15.75 -10.65 14.49
N ALA A 199 -15.28 -11.91 14.43
CA ALA A 199 -14.37 -12.43 15.46
C ALA A 199 -13.05 -11.63 15.53
N ALA A 200 -12.50 -11.24 14.38
CA ALA A 200 -11.30 -10.41 14.32
C ALA A 200 -11.55 -8.98 14.86
N LEU A 201 -12.68 -8.36 14.52
CA LEU A 201 -13.08 -7.06 15.06
C LEU A 201 -13.22 -7.13 16.59
N SER A 202 -13.92 -8.13 17.13
CA SER A 202 -14.05 -8.31 18.58
C SER A 202 -12.69 -8.51 19.26
N ALA A 203 -11.77 -9.25 18.63
CA ALA A 203 -10.44 -9.48 19.18
C ALA A 203 -9.55 -8.22 19.16
N GLN A 204 -9.74 -7.31 18.20
CA GLN A 204 -8.89 -6.13 18.01
C GLN A 204 -9.55 -4.81 18.44
N GLY A 205 -10.81 -4.81 18.86
CA GLY A 205 -11.56 -3.59 19.18
C GLY A 205 -10.84 -2.67 20.16
N GLY A 206 -10.33 -3.20 21.27
CA GLY A 206 -9.57 -2.41 22.25
C GLY A 206 -8.28 -1.81 21.69
N LEU A 207 -7.58 -2.51 20.78
CA LEU A 207 -6.41 -1.97 20.08
C LEU A 207 -6.82 -0.83 19.13
N LEU A 208 -7.92 -0.97 18.41
CA LEU A 208 -8.41 0.05 17.49
C LEU A 208 -8.78 1.34 18.23
N ASP A 209 -9.43 1.22 19.39
CA ASP A 209 -9.79 2.37 20.22
C ASP A 209 -8.54 3.01 20.84
N ALA A 210 -7.59 2.21 21.37
CA ALA A 210 -6.32 2.74 21.88
C ALA A 210 -5.53 3.49 20.80
N ARG A 211 -5.54 2.99 19.55
CA ARG A 211 -4.91 3.67 18.41
C ARG A 211 -5.61 4.98 18.05
N ARG A 212 -6.95 5.02 18.08
CA ARG A 212 -7.71 6.27 17.91
C ARG A 212 -7.30 7.30 18.96
N ASP A 213 -7.33 6.90 20.23
CA ASP A 213 -7.06 7.79 21.36
C ASP A 213 -5.59 8.27 21.36
N ALA A 214 -4.67 7.50 20.77
CA ALA A 214 -3.29 7.88 20.50
C ALA A 214 -3.08 8.67 19.19
N GLY A 215 -4.15 9.18 18.56
CA GLY A 215 -4.09 10.03 17.38
C GLY A 215 -3.67 9.32 16.09
N ARG A 216 -3.96 8.02 15.96
CA ARG A 216 -3.73 7.24 14.73
C ARG A 216 -4.92 7.23 13.78
N VAL A 217 -6.09 7.64 14.23
CA VAL A 217 -7.21 7.99 13.36
C VAL A 217 -7.04 9.43 12.89
N ARG A 218 -7.07 9.65 11.58
CA ARG A 218 -6.77 10.94 10.93
C ARG A 218 -7.61 11.10 9.65
N ASP A 219 -7.67 12.31 9.12
CA ASP A 219 -8.23 12.58 7.78
C ASP A 219 -7.28 12.02 6.71
N CYS A 220 -7.46 10.74 6.37
CA CYS A 220 -6.62 10.00 5.43
C CYS A 220 -7.14 10.13 3.98
N HIS A 221 -6.73 9.24 3.08
CA HIS A 221 -7.23 9.23 1.70
C HIS A 221 -8.63 8.60 1.60
N GLY A 222 -8.91 7.57 2.40
CA GLY A 222 -10.20 6.85 2.43
C GLY A 222 -10.35 5.80 1.33
N ASP A 223 -9.77 6.04 0.14
CA ASP A 223 -9.81 5.14 -1.03
C ASP A 223 -8.44 4.90 -1.70
N LEU A 224 -7.40 4.62 -0.90
CA LEU A 224 -6.00 4.54 -1.37
C LEU A 224 -5.65 3.22 -2.09
N HIS A 225 -6.31 2.92 -3.21
CA HIS A 225 -5.94 1.78 -4.08
C HIS A 225 -5.09 2.23 -5.27
N LEU A 226 -4.47 1.29 -6.02
CA LEU A 226 -3.53 1.64 -7.11
C LEU A 226 -4.17 2.46 -8.23
N GLY A 227 -5.47 2.29 -8.49
CA GLY A 227 -6.21 3.11 -9.45
C GLY A 227 -6.35 4.59 -9.06
N ASN A 228 -6.09 4.93 -7.79
CA ASN A 228 -6.15 6.28 -7.23
C ASN A 228 -4.74 6.79 -6.91
N VAL A 229 -3.72 6.24 -7.59
CA VAL A 229 -2.36 6.75 -7.57
C VAL A 229 -1.86 6.83 -9.01
N CYS A 230 -1.29 7.97 -9.40
CA CYS A 230 -0.71 8.17 -10.72
C CYS A 230 0.76 8.59 -10.62
N LEU A 231 1.55 8.31 -11.66
CA LEU A 231 2.90 8.84 -11.79
C LEU A 231 2.86 10.20 -12.47
N VAL A 232 3.17 11.25 -11.71
CA VAL A 232 3.14 12.63 -12.19
C VAL A 232 4.53 13.22 -11.99
N ASP A 233 5.15 13.68 -13.07
CA ASP A 233 6.51 14.24 -13.08
C ASP A 233 7.52 13.29 -12.38
N GLY A 234 7.39 11.98 -12.64
CA GLY A 234 8.23 10.93 -12.04
C GLY A 234 7.90 10.58 -10.58
N THR A 235 6.88 11.20 -9.98
CA THR A 235 6.52 11.02 -8.56
C THR A 235 5.18 10.28 -8.39
N PRO A 236 5.09 9.25 -7.53
CA PRO A 236 3.83 8.57 -7.24
C PRO A 236 2.91 9.50 -6.45
N THR A 237 1.73 9.74 -7.00
CA THR A 237 0.82 10.79 -6.57
C THR A 237 -0.57 10.24 -6.31
N PRO A 238 -0.98 10.04 -5.04
CA PRO A 238 -2.36 9.75 -4.72
C PRO A 238 -3.27 10.90 -5.15
N PHE A 239 -4.46 10.58 -5.63
CA PHE A 239 -5.48 11.51 -6.07
C PHE A 239 -6.87 10.84 -5.91
N ASP A 240 -7.93 11.62 -6.01
CA ASP A 240 -9.31 11.14 -5.83
C ASP A 240 -9.57 10.58 -4.41
N ALA A 241 -8.99 11.23 -3.40
CA ALA A 241 -9.33 11.01 -1.99
C ALA A 241 -10.79 11.41 -1.72
N ILE A 242 -11.46 10.62 -0.87
CA ILE A 242 -12.89 10.78 -0.57
C ILE A 242 -13.14 12.14 0.06
N GLU A 243 -13.99 12.94 -0.59
CA GLU A 243 -14.41 14.27 -0.11
C GLU A 243 -15.85 14.29 0.39
N PHE A 244 -16.67 13.34 -0.03
CA PHE A 244 -18.12 13.43 0.11
C PHE A 244 -18.69 12.83 1.39
N ASP A 245 -17.90 11.98 2.06
CA ASP A 245 -18.23 11.41 3.36
C ASP A 245 -16.99 11.44 4.26
N PRO A 246 -16.88 12.45 5.14
CA PRO A 246 -15.74 12.57 6.05
C PRO A 246 -15.55 11.35 6.95
N ALA A 247 -16.60 10.58 7.26
CA ALA A 247 -16.47 9.39 8.09
C ALA A 247 -15.71 8.26 7.38
N LEU A 248 -15.77 8.20 6.05
CA LEU A 248 -15.02 7.23 5.24
C LEU A 248 -13.54 7.58 5.09
N ALA A 249 -13.19 8.87 5.17
CA ALA A 249 -11.81 9.35 5.11
C ALA A 249 -11.15 9.46 6.51
N CYS A 250 -11.94 9.66 7.56
CA CYS A 250 -11.48 9.70 8.95
C CYS A 250 -11.23 8.27 9.47
N THR A 251 -10.03 7.76 9.21
CA THR A 251 -9.69 6.35 9.50
C THR A 251 -8.33 6.19 10.13
N ASP A 252 -8.06 5.00 10.67
CA ASP A 252 -6.71 4.61 11.09
C ASP A 252 -5.74 4.66 9.90
N VAL A 253 -4.56 5.26 10.10
CA VAL A 253 -3.51 5.38 9.07
C VAL A 253 -3.08 4.04 8.46
N LEU A 254 -3.13 2.95 9.23
CA LEU A 254 -2.84 1.61 8.71
C LEU A 254 -4.04 1.00 7.97
N TYR A 255 -5.27 1.40 8.29
CA TYR A 255 -6.45 1.00 7.51
C TYR A 255 -6.50 1.71 6.15
N ASP A 256 -6.00 2.93 6.06
CA ASP A 256 -5.78 3.63 4.78
C ASP A 256 -4.66 2.95 3.98
N LEU A 257 -3.49 2.73 4.59
CA LEU A 257 -2.36 2.03 3.96
C LEU A 257 -2.73 0.61 3.51
N ALA A 258 -3.54 -0.11 4.29
CA ALA A 258 -3.98 -1.47 3.97
C ALA A 258 -4.71 -1.54 2.63
N PHE A 259 -5.32 -0.45 2.16
CA PHE A 259 -5.98 -0.45 0.86
C PHE A 259 -4.95 -0.64 -0.26
N LEU A 260 -3.85 0.11 -0.25
CA LEU A 260 -2.74 -0.01 -1.19
C LEU A 260 -2.08 -1.39 -1.11
N LEU A 261 -1.81 -1.86 0.11
CA LEU A 261 -1.16 -3.15 0.34
C LEU A 261 -2.01 -4.32 -0.15
N MET A 262 -3.32 -4.26 0.09
CA MET A 262 -4.27 -5.26 -0.40
C MET A 262 -4.30 -5.28 -1.92
N ASP A 263 -4.33 -4.10 -2.54
CA ASP A 263 -4.46 -3.97 -4.00
C ASP A 263 -3.20 -4.44 -4.75
N LEU A 264 -2.01 -4.26 -4.13
CA LEU A 264 -0.76 -4.87 -4.58
C LEU A 264 -0.78 -6.40 -4.43
N CYS A 265 -1.26 -6.93 -3.29
CA CYS A 265 -1.41 -8.37 -3.10
C CYS A 265 -2.37 -9.00 -4.12
N PHE A 266 -3.49 -8.34 -4.42
CA PHE A 266 -4.47 -8.81 -5.40
C PHE A 266 -3.89 -8.96 -6.81
N ARG A 267 -2.89 -8.13 -7.16
CA ARG A 267 -2.16 -8.15 -8.43
C ARG A 267 -0.88 -8.99 -8.38
N ASP A 268 -0.78 -9.92 -7.43
CA ASP A 268 0.37 -10.81 -7.26
C ASP A 268 1.71 -10.07 -7.03
N ARG A 269 1.64 -8.84 -6.48
CA ARG A 269 2.80 -8.00 -6.12
C ARG A 269 3.01 -7.90 -4.61
N ALA A 270 2.94 -9.05 -3.93
CA ALA A 270 3.24 -9.14 -2.50
C ALA A 270 4.68 -8.70 -2.18
N ASP A 271 5.62 -8.83 -3.12
CA ASP A 271 6.98 -8.30 -3.03
C ASP A 271 6.98 -6.78 -2.78
N LEU A 272 6.19 -6.04 -3.56
CA LEU A 272 6.06 -4.60 -3.43
C LEU A 272 5.23 -4.20 -2.22
N ALA A 273 4.16 -4.95 -1.91
CA ALA A 273 3.38 -4.71 -0.69
C ALA A 273 4.25 -4.86 0.57
N SER A 274 5.10 -5.89 0.61
CA SER A 274 6.05 -6.11 1.70
C SER A 274 7.02 -4.95 1.84
N LEU A 275 7.53 -4.45 0.72
CA LEU A 275 8.44 -3.32 0.67
C LEU A 275 7.79 -2.03 1.20
N VAL A 276 6.58 -1.71 0.74
CA VAL A 276 5.81 -0.53 1.20
C VAL A 276 5.55 -0.64 2.71
N LEU A 277 5.06 -1.78 3.19
CA LEU A 277 4.77 -1.97 4.62
C LEU A 277 6.03 -1.77 5.46
N ASN A 278 7.12 -2.48 5.14
CA ASN A 278 8.36 -2.39 5.90
C ASN A 278 8.91 -0.96 5.91
N ARG A 279 8.91 -0.28 4.76
CA ARG A 279 9.36 1.12 4.67
C ARG A 279 8.49 2.05 5.50
N TYR A 280 7.17 1.90 5.42
CA TYR A 280 6.25 2.72 6.19
C TYR A 280 6.45 2.53 7.69
N LEU A 281 6.62 1.30 8.17
CA LEU A 281 6.90 1.00 9.58
C LEU A 281 8.25 1.56 10.04
N ASP A 282 9.29 1.44 9.21
CA ASP A 282 10.62 2.01 9.51
C ASP A 282 10.56 3.53 9.74
N LEU A 283 9.68 4.24 9.02
CA LEU A 283 9.52 5.69 9.12
C LEU A 283 8.58 6.15 10.24
N THR A 284 7.63 5.32 10.64
CA THR A 284 6.51 5.73 11.49
C THR A 284 6.52 5.08 12.88
N GLY A 285 7.17 3.92 13.02
CA GLY A 285 7.15 3.14 14.26
C GLY A 285 5.76 2.58 14.59
N GLU A 286 4.87 2.43 13.62
CA GLU A 286 3.51 1.86 13.82
C GLU A 286 3.51 0.36 14.17
N ASP A 287 4.68 -0.26 14.26
CA ASP A 287 4.92 -1.61 14.79
C ASP A 287 5.33 -1.61 16.27
N MET A 288 5.54 -0.44 16.86
CA MET A 288 5.97 -0.28 18.25
C MET A 288 4.81 -0.16 19.23
N ALA A 289 5.01 -0.71 20.43
CA ALA A 289 4.22 -0.29 21.58
C ALA A 289 4.41 1.22 21.86
N GLY A 290 3.37 1.85 22.38
CA GLY A 290 3.41 3.22 22.85
C GLY A 290 4.28 3.40 24.10
N PRO A 291 4.39 4.64 24.60
CA PRO A 291 4.96 4.91 25.91
C PRO A 291 4.35 3.98 26.96
N GLU A 292 5.15 3.54 27.93
CA GLU A 292 4.72 2.67 29.04
C GLU A 292 4.17 1.29 28.62
N GLY A 293 4.46 0.84 27.39
CA GLY A 293 4.08 -0.49 26.93
C GLY A 293 2.63 -0.59 26.44
N GLN A 294 1.94 0.53 26.22
CA GLN A 294 0.59 0.52 25.65
C GLN A 294 0.60 -0.17 24.27
N PRO A 295 -0.37 -1.05 23.95
CA PRO A 295 -0.43 -1.71 22.66
C PRO A 295 -0.87 -0.72 21.59
N LEU A 296 0.06 0.08 21.07
CA LEU A 296 -0.20 1.01 19.96
C LEU A 296 0.24 0.44 18.62
N GLY A 297 1.09 -0.60 18.61
CA GLY A 297 1.55 -1.24 17.39
C GLY A 297 0.37 -1.86 16.65
N GLY A 298 0.12 -1.44 15.40
CA GLY A 298 -1.08 -1.81 14.66
C GLY A 298 -0.97 -3.11 13.85
N LEU A 299 0.16 -3.81 13.94
CA LEU A 299 0.37 -5.11 13.26
C LEU A 299 -0.70 -6.16 13.58
N PRO A 300 -1.20 -6.33 14.83
CA PRO A 300 -2.28 -7.28 15.12
C PRO A 300 -3.59 -6.96 14.37
N ALA A 301 -3.86 -5.69 14.05
CA ALA A 301 -5.05 -5.24 13.33
C ALA A 301 -4.91 -5.32 11.80
N LEU A 302 -3.68 -5.39 11.28
CA LEU A 302 -3.43 -5.36 9.83
C LEU A 302 -4.17 -6.46 9.03
N PRO A 303 -4.25 -7.73 9.49
CA PRO A 303 -5.04 -8.77 8.80
C PRO A 303 -6.52 -8.40 8.65
N LEU A 304 -7.10 -7.80 9.69
CA LEU A 304 -8.48 -7.32 9.68
C LEU A 304 -8.64 -6.16 8.68
N PHE A 305 -7.75 -5.18 8.72
CA PHE A 305 -7.76 -4.05 7.79
C PHE A 305 -7.68 -4.48 6.32
N LEU A 306 -6.72 -5.37 5.98
CA LEU A 306 -6.56 -5.91 4.63
C LEU A 306 -7.83 -6.66 4.17
N SER A 307 -8.41 -7.48 5.06
CA SER A 307 -9.64 -8.22 4.77
C SER A 307 -10.81 -7.31 4.46
N VAL A 308 -11.04 -6.28 5.28
CA VAL A 308 -12.16 -5.36 5.06
C VAL A 308 -11.97 -4.58 3.75
N ARG A 309 -10.76 -4.10 3.44
CA ARG A 309 -10.48 -3.42 2.16
C ARG A 309 -10.69 -4.34 0.95
N ALA A 310 -10.28 -5.60 1.04
CA ALA A 310 -10.56 -6.59 0.00
C ALA A 310 -12.07 -6.82 -0.20
N ALA A 311 -12.83 -6.96 0.89
CA ALA A 311 -14.29 -7.12 0.82
C ALA A 311 -15.00 -5.87 0.27
N VAL A 312 -14.50 -4.67 0.58
CA VAL A 312 -14.96 -3.41 -0.05
C VAL A 312 -14.75 -3.45 -1.56
N ARG A 313 -13.58 -3.91 -2.06
CA ARG A 313 -13.36 -4.09 -3.50
C ARG A 313 -14.24 -5.16 -4.11
N ALA A 314 -14.49 -6.25 -3.40
CA ALA A 314 -15.40 -7.30 -3.85
C ALA A 314 -16.80 -6.73 -4.12
N GLN A 315 -17.42 -6.03 -3.16
CA GLN A 315 -18.76 -5.46 -3.35
C GLN A 315 -18.83 -4.43 -4.50
N VAL A 316 -17.82 -3.57 -4.64
CA VAL A 316 -17.81 -2.50 -5.66
C VAL A 316 -17.64 -3.11 -7.04
N THR A 317 -16.74 -4.09 -7.17
CA THR A 317 -16.50 -4.82 -8.42
C THR A 317 -17.74 -5.60 -8.85
N ALA A 318 -18.42 -6.28 -7.93
CA ALA A 318 -19.68 -6.97 -8.21
C ALA A 318 -20.81 -6.00 -8.62
N ALA A 319 -20.89 -4.83 -7.98
CA ALA A 319 -21.85 -3.80 -8.35
C ALA A 319 -21.58 -3.22 -9.75
N ALA A 320 -20.31 -3.00 -10.10
CA ALA A 320 -19.91 -2.57 -11.43
C ALA A 320 -20.22 -3.64 -12.49
N ALA A 321 -19.93 -4.91 -12.20
CA ALA A 321 -20.22 -6.03 -13.08
C ALA A 321 -21.71 -6.12 -13.43
N ARG A 322 -22.61 -5.94 -12.45
CA ARG A 322 -24.07 -5.95 -12.68
C ARG A 322 -24.58 -4.88 -13.65
N ARG A 323 -23.85 -3.76 -13.79
CA ARG A 323 -24.20 -2.66 -14.69
C ARG A 323 -23.69 -2.85 -16.11
N GLN A 324 -22.79 -3.81 -16.34
CA GLN A 324 -22.31 -4.12 -17.68
C GLN A 324 -23.44 -4.65 -18.55
N THR A 325 -23.39 -4.40 -19.85
CA THR A 325 -24.44 -4.86 -20.79
C THR A 325 -24.06 -6.17 -21.47
N THR A 326 -22.77 -6.45 -21.65
CA THR A 326 -22.31 -7.69 -22.29
C THR A 326 -22.12 -8.84 -21.29
N PRO A 327 -22.58 -10.07 -21.60
CA PRO A 327 -22.40 -11.23 -20.71
C PRO A 327 -20.95 -11.49 -20.33
N THR A 328 -20.02 -11.36 -21.27
CA THR A 328 -18.58 -11.58 -21.03
C THR A 328 -18.02 -10.62 -19.98
N GLN A 329 -18.36 -9.32 -20.05
CA GLN A 329 -17.91 -8.34 -19.06
C GLN A 329 -18.57 -8.57 -17.70
N LYS A 330 -19.85 -8.97 -17.67
CA LYS A 330 -20.54 -9.36 -16.42
C LYS A 330 -19.82 -10.52 -15.72
N THR A 331 -19.54 -11.59 -16.46
CA THR A 331 -18.88 -12.78 -15.92
C THR A 331 -17.45 -12.48 -15.47
N ALA A 332 -16.67 -11.74 -16.27
CA ALA A 332 -15.31 -11.35 -15.89
C ALA A 332 -15.29 -10.54 -14.58
N GLY A 333 -16.17 -9.54 -14.45
CA GLY A 333 -16.29 -8.75 -13.22
C GLY A 333 -16.79 -9.56 -12.03
N ALA A 334 -17.67 -10.55 -12.23
CA ALA A 334 -18.11 -11.45 -11.17
C ALA A 334 -16.95 -12.33 -10.65
N VAL A 335 -16.12 -12.87 -11.56
CA VAL A 335 -14.91 -13.64 -11.20
C VAL A 335 -13.89 -12.77 -10.48
N GLU A 336 -13.69 -11.54 -10.93
CA GLU A 336 -12.79 -10.60 -10.26
C GLU A 336 -13.29 -10.24 -8.84
N ALA A 337 -14.60 -10.02 -8.69
CA ALA A 337 -15.21 -9.77 -7.40
C ALA A 337 -15.05 -10.96 -6.44
N ASP A 338 -15.26 -12.19 -6.90
CA ASP A 338 -15.03 -13.40 -6.10
C ASP A 338 -13.57 -13.48 -5.63
N ARG A 339 -12.61 -13.25 -6.53
CA ARG A 339 -11.18 -13.23 -6.16
C ARG A 339 -10.88 -12.25 -5.03
N TYR A 340 -11.52 -11.08 -5.00
CA TYR A 340 -11.37 -10.15 -3.88
C TYR A 340 -11.95 -10.70 -2.57
N LEU A 341 -13.10 -11.39 -2.60
CA LEU A 341 -13.68 -12.02 -1.41
C LEU A 341 -12.81 -13.18 -0.90
N GLN A 342 -12.27 -14.00 -1.80
CA GLN A 342 -11.32 -15.05 -1.44
C GLN A 342 -10.06 -14.46 -0.81
N LEU A 343 -9.51 -13.38 -1.39
CA LEU A 343 -8.38 -12.67 -0.81
C LEU A 343 -8.72 -12.10 0.59
N ALA A 344 -9.94 -11.59 0.79
CA ALA A 344 -10.42 -11.12 2.09
C ALA A 344 -10.42 -12.23 3.15
N LEU A 345 -10.82 -13.45 2.78
CA LEU A 345 -10.78 -14.63 3.64
C LEU A 345 -9.36 -15.08 3.94
N ASP A 346 -8.46 -14.97 2.95
CA ASP A 346 -7.06 -15.38 3.05
C ASP A 346 -6.29 -14.50 4.01
N PHE A 347 -6.54 -13.19 4.04
CA PHE A 347 -5.94 -12.30 5.04
C PHE A 347 -6.33 -12.65 6.47
N LEU A 348 -7.50 -13.26 6.71
CA LEU A 348 -7.94 -13.66 8.04
C LEU A 348 -7.43 -15.05 8.46
N ARG A 349 -6.57 -15.69 7.65
CA ARG A 349 -5.87 -16.91 8.05
C ARG A 349 -4.83 -16.60 9.13
N ARG A 350 -4.58 -17.57 10.01
CA ARG A 350 -3.54 -17.48 11.04
C ARG A 350 -2.44 -18.47 10.69
N ASP A 351 -1.23 -17.96 10.52
CA ASP A 351 -0.03 -18.77 10.37
C ASP A 351 0.79 -18.76 11.65
N ARG A 352 1.56 -19.82 11.87
CA ARG A 352 2.56 -19.83 12.95
C ARG A 352 3.72 -18.93 12.54
N PRO A 353 4.02 -17.87 13.30
CA PRO A 353 5.12 -16.99 12.97
C PRO A 353 6.47 -17.72 13.09
N ARG A 354 7.45 -17.22 12.35
CA ARG A 354 8.83 -17.72 12.40
C ARG A 354 9.83 -16.57 12.45
N VAL A 355 11.03 -16.88 12.89
CA VAL A 355 12.17 -15.97 12.91
C VAL A 355 13.22 -16.47 11.93
N VAL A 356 13.67 -15.59 11.05
CA VAL A 356 14.83 -15.81 10.18
C VAL A 356 15.90 -14.78 10.52
N ALA A 357 17.10 -15.21 10.88
CA ALA A 357 18.23 -14.30 11.05
C ALA A 357 19.12 -14.37 9.82
N VAL A 358 19.46 -13.22 9.24
CA VAL A 358 20.33 -13.09 8.08
C VAL A 358 21.60 -12.34 8.52
N GLY A 359 22.69 -13.09 8.68
CA GLY A 359 24.01 -12.62 9.11
C GLY A 359 25.03 -12.58 7.97
N GLY A 360 26.17 -11.94 8.23
CA GLY A 360 27.29 -11.81 7.30
C GLY A 360 27.91 -10.42 7.30
N PHE A 361 29.14 -10.31 6.82
CA PHE A 361 29.85 -9.03 6.77
C PHE A 361 29.19 -8.00 5.85
N SER A 362 29.60 -6.74 5.97
CA SER A 362 29.14 -5.67 5.09
C SER A 362 29.40 -6.00 3.62
N GLY A 363 28.45 -5.69 2.73
CA GLY A 363 28.56 -6.01 1.29
C GLY A 363 28.16 -7.44 0.88
N THR A 364 27.84 -8.35 1.81
CA THR A 364 27.44 -9.73 1.46
C THR A 364 26.03 -9.84 0.87
N GLY A 365 25.21 -8.78 0.95
CA GLY A 365 23.85 -8.77 0.40
C GLY A 365 22.74 -9.17 1.37
N LYS A 366 22.99 -9.12 2.69
CA LYS A 366 22.00 -9.44 3.74
C LYS A 366 20.65 -8.77 3.54
N SER A 367 20.63 -7.44 3.45
CA SER A 367 19.39 -6.67 3.28
C SER A 367 18.66 -7.00 1.98
N THR A 368 19.39 -7.35 0.92
CA THR A 368 18.81 -7.81 -0.34
C THR A 368 18.09 -9.14 -0.15
N LEU A 369 18.74 -10.11 0.50
CA LEU A 369 18.13 -11.41 0.78
C LEU A 369 16.95 -11.26 1.75
N ALA A 370 17.10 -10.49 2.82
CA ALA A 370 16.06 -10.27 3.81
C ALA A 370 14.79 -9.67 3.19
N ARG A 371 14.92 -8.64 2.34
CA ARG A 371 13.79 -8.05 1.61
C ARG A 371 13.14 -9.02 0.62
N ALA A 372 13.94 -9.85 -0.05
CA ALA A 372 13.44 -10.84 -1.00
C ALA A 372 12.71 -12.02 -0.31
N LEU A 373 13.15 -12.40 0.89
CA LEU A 373 12.50 -13.42 1.72
C LEU A 373 11.22 -12.92 2.38
N ALA A 374 11.16 -11.63 2.75
CA ALA A 374 10.03 -11.04 3.47
C ALA A 374 8.65 -11.41 2.91
N PRO A 375 8.33 -11.20 1.61
CA PRO A 375 7.01 -11.52 1.05
C PRO A 375 6.66 -13.01 1.08
N LEU A 376 7.63 -13.90 1.29
CA LEU A 376 7.45 -15.35 1.26
C LEU A 376 7.13 -15.95 2.64
N LEU A 377 7.18 -15.13 3.69
CA LEU A 377 7.12 -15.61 5.07
C LEU A 377 5.89 -15.13 5.82
N GLY A 378 5.07 -16.08 6.28
CA GLY A 378 3.87 -15.84 7.05
C GLY A 378 2.73 -15.26 6.22
N THR A 379 1.80 -14.57 6.87
CA THR A 379 0.64 -13.97 6.21
C THR A 379 1.03 -12.74 5.39
N ALA A 380 0.27 -12.45 4.34
CA ALA A 380 0.49 -11.29 3.49
C ALA A 380 0.46 -9.96 4.29
N PRO A 381 1.21 -8.92 3.89
CA PRO A 381 2.19 -8.91 2.78
C PRO A 381 3.59 -9.51 3.13
N GLY A 382 3.71 -10.38 4.13
CA GLY A 382 4.97 -11.05 4.49
C GLY A 382 5.69 -10.49 5.72
N ALA A 383 6.82 -11.09 6.09
CA ALA A 383 7.53 -10.82 7.34
C ALA A 383 7.96 -9.36 7.54
N ARG A 384 8.06 -8.96 8.82
CA ARG A 384 8.70 -7.71 9.23
C ARG A 384 10.22 -7.89 9.18
N VAL A 385 10.91 -7.04 8.43
CA VAL A 385 12.38 -7.01 8.33
C VAL A 385 12.93 -5.97 9.30
N LEU A 386 13.52 -6.42 10.41
CA LEU A 386 14.16 -5.56 11.40
C LEU A 386 15.65 -5.48 11.11
N ARG A 387 16.13 -4.28 10.79
CA ARG A 387 17.52 -4.01 10.42
C ARG A 387 18.23 -3.27 11.53
N THR A 388 19.38 -3.76 12.00
CA THR A 388 20.15 -3.04 13.03
C THR A 388 20.57 -1.65 12.59
N ASP A 389 20.87 -1.47 11.30
CA ASP A 389 21.20 -0.17 10.73
C ASP A 389 20.03 0.82 10.86
N VAL A 390 18.80 0.41 10.52
CA VAL A 390 17.61 1.26 10.64
C VAL A 390 17.28 1.55 12.11
N ILE A 391 17.34 0.54 12.98
CA ILE A 391 17.10 0.70 14.42
C ILE A 391 18.10 1.71 15.01
N ARG A 392 19.38 1.64 14.58
CA ARG A 392 20.40 2.59 15.01
C ARG A 392 20.03 4.02 14.60
N LYS A 393 19.55 4.24 13.37
CA LYS A 393 19.06 5.56 12.90
C LYS A 393 17.88 6.06 13.75
N GLN A 394 16.94 5.18 14.05
CA GLN A 394 15.78 5.49 14.89
C GLN A 394 16.17 5.93 16.30
N LEU A 395 17.16 5.27 16.93
CA LEU A 395 17.66 5.66 18.25
C LEU A 395 18.31 7.05 18.27
N PHE A 396 18.82 7.52 17.13
CA PHE A 396 19.38 8.87 16.95
C PHE A 396 18.37 9.89 16.42
N GLY A 397 17.11 9.48 16.19
CA GLY A 397 16.07 10.38 15.68
C GLY A 397 16.29 10.87 14.24
N VAL A 398 17.11 10.16 13.45
CA VAL A 398 17.44 10.54 12.07
C VAL A 398 16.73 9.65 11.05
N ALA A 399 16.61 10.14 9.81
CA ALA A 399 16.07 9.35 8.72
C ALA A 399 16.94 8.12 8.43
N PRO A 400 16.37 7.01 7.90
CA PRO A 400 17.15 5.80 7.60
C PRO A 400 18.39 6.05 6.74
N GLU A 401 18.30 6.96 5.76
CA GLU A 401 19.37 7.30 4.82
C GLU A 401 20.41 8.29 5.36
N GLN A 402 20.16 8.92 6.51
CA GLN A 402 21.05 9.94 7.05
C GLN A 402 22.24 9.31 7.74
N ALA A 403 23.46 9.53 7.24
CA ALA A 403 24.70 9.00 7.82
C ALA A 403 24.85 9.37 9.31
N LEU A 404 25.33 8.42 10.12
CA LEU A 404 25.63 8.63 11.53
C LEU A 404 27.12 8.88 11.73
N THR A 405 27.46 9.52 12.85
CA THR A 405 28.85 9.66 13.31
C THR A 405 29.32 8.39 14.01
N ASN A 406 30.64 8.27 14.23
CA ASN A 406 31.25 7.09 14.86
C ASN A 406 30.73 6.80 16.28
N GLU A 407 30.25 7.81 17.00
CA GLU A 407 29.65 7.65 18.35
C GLU A 407 28.47 6.68 18.34
N ALA A 408 27.72 6.67 17.23
CA ALA A 408 26.60 5.75 17.04
C ALA A 408 27.02 4.28 16.95
N TYR A 409 28.30 3.97 16.80
CA TYR A 409 28.83 2.61 16.68
C TYR A 409 29.57 2.13 17.94
N SER A 410 29.46 2.87 19.05
CA SER A 410 30.02 2.44 20.33
C SER A 410 29.40 1.11 20.83
N PRO A 411 30.10 0.35 21.69
CA PRO A 411 29.58 -0.89 22.25
C PRO A 411 28.26 -0.70 23.02
N ALA A 412 28.12 0.39 23.77
CA ALA A 412 26.91 0.70 24.53
C ALA A 412 25.71 0.93 23.60
N VAL A 413 25.89 1.69 22.51
CA VAL A 413 24.83 1.90 21.52
C VAL A 413 24.51 0.59 20.79
N SER A 414 25.51 -0.23 20.46
CA SER A 414 25.26 -1.53 19.84
C SER A 414 24.45 -2.47 20.75
N ALA A 415 24.72 -2.50 22.05
CA ALA A 415 23.90 -3.23 23.01
C ALA A 415 22.44 -2.72 23.01
N ALA A 416 22.23 -1.40 23.01
CA ALA A 416 20.90 -0.80 22.93
C ALA A 416 20.15 -1.13 21.62
N VAL A 417 20.86 -1.18 20.49
CA VAL A 417 20.31 -1.58 19.19
C VAL A 417 19.82 -3.03 19.23
N TYR A 418 20.62 -3.95 19.78
CA TYR A 418 20.22 -5.36 19.87
C TYR A 418 19.10 -5.60 20.89
N ASP A 419 19.05 -4.85 21.99
CA ASP A 419 17.91 -4.92 22.91
C ASP A 419 16.61 -4.39 22.26
N ARG A 420 16.70 -3.30 21.49
CA ARG A 420 15.57 -2.81 20.70
C ARG A 420 15.15 -3.80 19.62
N LEU A 421 16.09 -4.43 18.93
CA LEU A 421 15.84 -5.49 17.94
C LEU A 421 15.07 -6.66 18.57
N ARG A 422 15.53 -7.14 19.74
CA ARG A 422 14.88 -8.21 20.52
C ARG A 422 13.44 -7.84 20.87
N THR A 423 13.25 -6.64 21.43
CA THR A 423 11.95 -6.13 21.86
C THR A 423 10.97 -6.00 20.69
N GLN A 424 11.42 -5.43 19.57
CA GLN A 424 10.64 -5.30 18.34
C GLN A 424 10.26 -6.66 17.75
N ALA A 425 11.22 -7.59 17.71
CA ALA A 425 10.97 -8.93 17.19
C ALA A 425 9.93 -9.67 18.03
N ALA A 426 10.05 -9.62 19.36
CA ALA A 426 9.07 -10.21 20.27
C ALA A 426 7.66 -9.63 20.07
N ALA A 427 7.55 -8.29 19.94
CA ALA A 427 6.26 -7.63 19.69
C ALA A 427 5.63 -8.06 18.36
N CYS A 428 6.43 -8.16 17.29
CA CYS A 428 5.96 -8.64 15.98
C CYS A 428 5.49 -10.10 16.04
N LEU A 429 6.22 -10.97 16.72
CA LEU A 429 5.86 -12.38 16.89
C LEU A 429 4.57 -12.53 17.72
N ALA A 430 4.41 -11.74 18.78
CA ALA A 430 3.19 -11.69 19.58
C ALA A 430 1.99 -11.18 18.76
N ALA A 431 2.22 -10.30 17.78
CA ALA A 431 1.23 -9.88 16.79
C ALA A 431 0.93 -10.95 15.72
N GLY A 432 1.51 -12.16 15.83
CA GLY A 432 1.34 -13.25 14.88
C GLY A 432 2.14 -13.06 13.58
N ARG A 433 3.15 -12.18 13.58
CA ARG A 433 3.92 -11.84 12.38
C ARG A 433 5.30 -12.50 12.40
N SER A 434 5.67 -13.12 11.28
CA SER A 434 7.03 -13.59 11.06
C SER A 434 8.01 -12.42 11.00
N VAL A 435 9.23 -12.64 11.46
CA VAL A 435 10.28 -11.61 11.57
C VAL A 435 11.54 -12.08 10.85
N ILE A 436 12.17 -11.16 10.12
CA ILE A 436 13.52 -11.32 9.60
C ILE A 436 14.43 -10.35 10.34
N LEU A 437 15.46 -10.86 11.00
CA LEU A 437 16.49 -10.06 11.65
C LEU A 437 17.66 -9.90 10.68
N ASP A 438 17.96 -8.68 10.26
CA ASP A 438 19.05 -8.33 9.35
C ASP A 438 20.12 -7.55 10.13
N ALA A 439 21.21 -8.23 10.44
CA ALA A 439 22.34 -7.66 11.18
C ALA A 439 23.65 -8.33 10.73
N VAL A 440 24.79 -7.78 11.14
CA VAL A 440 26.07 -8.42 10.84
C VAL A 440 26.20 -9.77 11.55
N PHE A 441 25.72 -9.85 12.81
CA PHE A 441 25.75 -11.06 13.64
C PHE A 441 27.15 -11.70 13.78
N ALA A 442 28.20 -10.88 13.81
CA ALA A 442 29.58 -11.36 13.95
C ALA A 442 29.85 -11.91 15.36
N ASP A 443 29.18 -11.39 16.38
CA ASP A 443 29.33 -11.85 17.77
C ASP A 443 28.47 -13.10 18.04
N PRO A 444 29.03 -14.19 18.62
CA PRO A 444 28.25 -15.35 19.04
C PRO A 444 27.06 -15.02 19.96
N ALA A 445 27.18 -14.01 20.84
CA ALA A 445 26.09 -13.61 21.74
C ALA A 445 24.92 -12.96 20.98
N GLU A 446 25.21 -12.17 19.95
CA GLU A 446 24.18 -11.60 19.05
C GLU A 446 23.43 -12.71 18.29
N ARG A 447 24.15 -13.77 17.89
CA ARG A 447 23.54 -14.94 17.24
C ARG A 447 22.67 -15.75 18.20
N ALA A 448 23.10 -15.92 19.45
CA ALA A 448 22.32 -16.58 20.49
C ALA A 448 21.02 -15.81 20.77
N LEU A 449 21.09 -14.47 20.88
CA LEU A 449 19.92 -13.60 21.07
C LEU A 449 18.85 -13.82 19.99
N ALA A 450 19.24 -13.97 18.73
CA ALA A 450 18.30 -14.24 17.64
C ALA A 450 17.55 -15.58 17.82
N ALA A 451 18.22 -16.61 18.33
CA ALA A 451 17.61 -17.89 18.65
C ALA A 451 16.72 -17.80 19.90
N ASP A 452 17.13 -17.05 20.92
CA ASP A 452 16.38 -16.86 22.16
C ASP A 452 15.04 -16.16 21.91
N VAL A 453 15.00 -15.16 21.03
CA VAL A 453 13.76 -14.49 20.60
C VAL A 453 12.77 -15.51 20.03
N ALA A 454 13.25 -16.41 19.16
CA ALA A 454 12.41 -17.44 18.56
C ALA A 454 11.93 -18.46 19.61
N ALA A 455 12.81 -18.87 20.51
CA ALA A 455 12.48 -19.83 21.58
C ALA A 455 11.41 -19.28 22.54
N GLN A 456 11.55 -18.03 22.98
CA GLN A 456 10.58 -17.35 23.86
C GLN A 456 9.20 -17.21 23.22
N ALA A 457 9.15 -16.99 21.91
CA ALA A 457 7.90 -16.90 21.15
C ALA A 457 7.36 -18.27 20.66
N HIS A 458 8.04 -19.38 20.98
CA HIS A 458 7.77 -20.71 20.43
C HIS A 458 7.70 -20.73 18.88
N ALA A 459 8.48 -19.86 18.25
CA ALA A 459 8.58 -19.70 16.81
C ALA A 459 9.71 -20.58 16.23
N ARG A 460 9.54 -20.99 14.97
CA ARG A 460 10.62 -21.68 14.24
C ARG A 460 11.77 -20.69 13.98
N PHE A 461 13.00 -21.13 14.24
CA PHE A 461 14.20 -20.33 13.97
C PHE A 461 14.96 -20.85 12.75
N THR A 462 15.48 -19.96 11.92
CA THR A 462 16.43 -20.30 10.86
C THR A 462 17.51 -19.22 10.79
N GLY A 463 18.76 -19.59 11.08
CA GLY A 463 19.91 -18.71 10.93
C GLY A 463 20.61 -18.94 9.59
N LEU A 464 20.83 -17.86 8.83
CA LEU A 464 21.50 -17.84 7.54
C LEU A 464 22.74 -16.94 7.65
N TRP A 465 23.90 -17.43 7.19
CA TRP A 465 25.15 -16.66 7.15
C TRP A 465 25.64 -16.50 5.72
N LEU A 466 25.68 -15.27 5.21
CA LEU A 466 26.18 -14.98 3.87
C LEU A 466 27.68 -14.75 3.92
N GLN A 467 28.40 -15.40 3.01
CA GLN A 467 29.83 -15.21 2.80
C GLN A 467 30.16 -14.94 1.34
N ALA A 468 31.17 -14.11 1.09
CA ALA A 468 31.75 -13.93 -0.24
C ALA A 468 33.22 -13.48 -0.10
N PRO A 469 34.04 -13.63 -1.15
CA PRO A 469 35.43 -13.17 -1.14
C PRO A 469 35.55 -11.66 -0.89
N GLU A 470 36.58 -11.24 -0.15
CA GLU A 470 36.83 -9.84 0.22
C GLU A 470 36.76 -8.87 -0.95
N ALA A 471 37.43 -9.19 -2.06
CA ALA A 471 37.47 -8.36 -3.26
C ALA A 471 36.07 -8.06 -3.81
N MET A 472 35.14 -9.01 -3.70
CA MET A 472 33.76 -8.83 -4.12
C MET A 472 32.98 -7.93 -3.17
N LEU A 473 33.19 -8.08 -1.86
CA LEU A 473 32.57 -7.23 -0.85
C LEU A 473 33.03 -5.78 -1.02
N ALA A 474 34.33 -5.58 -1.24
CA ALA A 474 34.94 -4.28 -1.50
C ALA A 474 34.32 -3.58 -2.72
N GLU A 475 34.24 -4.28 -3.85
CA GLU A 475 33.65 -3.74 -5.07
C GLU A 475 32.16 -3.40 -4.90
N ARG A 476 31.40 -4.22 -4.16
CA ARG A 476 29.99 -3.93 -3.86
C ARG A 476 29.83 -2.68 -2.99
N LEU A 477 30.69 -2.48 -2.00
CA LEU A 477 30.69 -1.27 -1.18
C LEU A 477 31.03 -0.03 -2.00
N ARG A 478 32.02 -0.11 -2.89
CA ARG A 478 32.39 0.98 -3.81
C ARG A 478 31.24 1.38 -4.73
N ARG A 479 30.59 0.40 -5.38
CA ARG A 479 29.41 0.66 -6.23
C ARG A 479 28.25 1.25 -5.44
N ARG A 480 28.09 0.84 -4.18
CA ARG A 480 27.06 1.38 -3.30
C ARG A 480 27.28 2.86 -3.00
N SER A 481 28.52 3.28 -2.73
CA SER A 481 28.84 4.71 -2.51
C SER A 481 28.67 5.57 -3.77
N GLU A 482 28.68 4.95 -4.96
CA GLU A 482 28.50 5.64 -6.25
C GLU A 482 27.02 5.68 -6.73
N GLY A 483 26.12 4.93 -6.07
CA GLY A 483 24.71 4.81 -6.45
C GLY A 483 23.77 5.79 -5.73
N PRO A 484 22.48 5.86 -6.13
CA PRO A 484 21.48 6.69 -5.46
C PRO A 484 21.35 6.37 -3.96
N ALA A 485 21.37 7.41 -3.13
CA ALA A 485 21.48 7.38 -1.67
C ALA A 485 20.20 6.90 -0.96
N ARG A 486 19.84 5.63 -1.09
CA ARG A 486 18.78 4.97 -0.28
C ARG A 486 19.22 3.67 0.38
N ASP A 487 20.37 3.69 1.04
CA ASP A 487 20.75 2.63 1.98
C ASP A 487 20.83 3.20 3.39
N ALA A 488 20.43 2.38 4.37
CA ALA A 488 20.53 2.72 5.79
C ALA A 488 21.89 2.36 6.39
N SER A 489 22.70 1.58 5.67
CA SER A 489 23.98 1.08 6.14
C SER A 489 25.10 2.10 5.90
N ASP A 490 25.75 2.56 6.98
CA ASP A 490 26.91 3.46 6.91
C ASP A 490 28.24 2.73 6.67
N ALA A 491 28.20 1.41 6.44
CA ALA A 491 29.44 0.64 6.34
C ALA A 491 30.29 1.06 5.12
N ASP A 492 31.56 1.34 5.37
CA ASP A 492 32.55 1.64 4.36
C ASP A 492 33.65 0.56 4.32
N MET A 493 34.69 0.81 3.53
CA MET A 493 35.85 -0.08 3.44
C MET A 493 36.55 -0.30 4.79
N PRO A 494 36.87 0.74 5.58
CA PRO A 494 37.36 0.59 6.95
C PRO A 494 36.50 -0.31 7.85
N VAL A 495 35.16 -0.16 7.81
CA VAL A 495 34.24 -0.99 8.59
C VAL A 495 34.33 -2.47 8.16
N LEU A 496 34.33 -2.76 6.86
CA LEU A 496 34.47 -4.13 6.35
C LEU A 496 35.78 -4.78 6.81
N LEU A 497 36.90 -4.08 6.65
CA LEU A 497 38.22 -4.59 7.05
C LEU A 497 38.31 -4.81 8.56
N SER A 498 37.67 -3.95 9.36
CA SER A 498 37.56 -4.14 10.81
C SER A 498 36.77 -5.41 11.16
N GLN A 499 35.62 -5.62 10.51
CA GLN A 499 34.79 -6.82 10.72
C GLN A 499 35.53 -8.11 10.35
N MET A 500 36.23 -8.13 9.21
CA MET A 500 36.97 -9.29 8.74
C MET A 500 38.17 -9.62 9.65
N ARG A 501 38.88 -8.59 10.15
CA ARG A 501 39.96 -8.77 11.14
C ARG A 501 39.46 -9.32 12.47
N LYS A 502 38.31 -8.84 12.96
CA LYS A 502 37.69 -9.37 14.19
C LYS A 502 37.20 -10.81 13.99
N GLY A 503 36.73 -11.13 12.79
CA GLY A 503 36.13 -12.42 12.46
C GLY A 503 34.74 -12.60 13.06
N ALA A 504 34.07 -13.70 12.67
CA ALA A 504 32.74 -14.06 13.17
C ALA A 504 32.77 -15.19 14.22
N GLY A 505 33.96 -15.69 14.58
CA GLY A 505 34.11 -16.91 15.37
C GLY A 505 33.50 -18.14 14.69
N GLU A 506 33.10 -19.13 15.48
CA GLU A 506 32.39 -20.32 14.98
C GLU A 506 30.95 -19.96 14.58
N VAL A 507 30.62 -20.13 13.30
CA VAL A 507 29.28 -19.88 12.76
C VAL A 507 28.55 -21.21 12.55
N ARG A 508 27.51 -21.46 13.36
CA ARG A 508 26.67 -22.68 13.28
C ARG A 508 25.40 -22.51 12.45
N TRP A 509 25.25 -21.36 11.80
CA TRP A 509 24.14 -21.07 10.89
C TRP A 509 24.37 -21.69 9.52
N ALA A 510 23.31 -21.83 8.72
CA ALA A 510 23.46 -22.32 7.36
C ALA A 510 24.24 -21.30 6.52
N ILE A 511 25.38 -21.72 5.98
CA ILE A 511 26.27 -20.86 5.22
C ILE A 511 25.80 -20.80 3.76
N LEU A 512 25.60 -19.58 3.25
CA LEU A 512 25.22 -19.30 1.87
C LEU A 512 26.35 -18.54 1.17
N ASP A 513 26.78 -19.05 0.02
CA ASP A 513 27.68 -18.33 -0.87
C ASP A 513 26.92 -17.17 -1.53
N ALA A 514 27.38 -15.94 -1.29
CA ALA A 514 26.82 -14.73 -1.84
C ALA A 514 27.53 -14.27 -3.14
N GLY A 515 28.40 -15.10 -3.71
CA GLY A 515 29.01 -14.92 -5.03
C GLY A 515 28.02 -14.93 -6.22
N PRO A 516 27.06 -15.87 -6.26
CA PRO A 516 26.04 -15.93 -7.32
C PRO A 516 25.07 -14.73 -7.35
N THR A 517 24.14 -14.75 -8.30
CA THR A 517 23.10 -13.73 -8.41
C THR A 517 22.16 -13.73 -7.20
N PRO A 518 21.57 -12.58 -6.79
CA PRO A 518 20.63 -12.53 -5.66
C PRO A 518 19.46 -13.52 -5.76
N ALA A 519 18.95 -13.76 -6.97
CA ALA A 519 17.90 -14.75 -7.22
C ALA A 519 18.34 -16.20 -6.92
N THR A 520 19.62 -16.51 -7.11
CA THR A 520 20.17 -17.84 -6.80
C THR A 520 20.33 -18.03 -5.29
N VAL A 521 20.85 -17.01 -4.60
CA VAL A 521 20.95 -17.01 -3.14
C VAL A 521 19.56 -17.11 -2.49
N LEU A 522 18.56 -16.41 -3.03
CA LEU A 522 17.17 -16.52 -2.59
C LEU A 522 16.64 -17.95 -2.67
N ARG A 523 16.81 -18.63 -3.82
CA ARG A 523 16.36 -20.03 -3.98
C ARG A 523 17.04 -20.98 -2.99
N GLN A 524 18.31 -20.77 -2.69
CA GLN A 524 19.03 -21.56 -1.70
C GLN A 524 18.46 -21.32 -0.29
N ALA A 525 18.19 -20.07 0.07
CA ALA A 525 17.57 -19.72 1.33
C ALA A 525 16.14 -20.29 1.46
N GLU A 526 15.33 -20.23 0.40
CA GLU A 526 13.98 -20.83 0.35
C GLU A 526 14.02 -22.32 0.65
N ALA A 527 14.99 -23.05 0.07
CA ALA A 527 15.14 -24.49 0.30
C ALA A 527 15.43 -24.83 1.77
N LEU A 528 16.20 -23.98 2.47
CA LEU A 528 16.49 -24.11 3.90
C LEU A 528 15.31 -23.75 4.80
N LEU A 529 14.38 -22.95 4.29
CA LEU A 529 13.19 -22.50 5.01
C LEU A 529 12.01 -23.46 4.85
N ALA A 530 12.05 -24.38 3.88
CA ALA A 530 11.02 -25.37 3.65
C ALA A 530 10.86 -26.31 4.87
N PRO A 531 9.61 -26.71 5.22
CA PRO A 531 9.41 -27.70 6.28
C PRO A 531 10.06 -29.04 5.88
N PRO A 532 10.60 -29.82 6.84
CA PRO A 532 11.10 -31.15 6.55
C PRO A 532 9.96 -32.02 5.99
N ALA A 533 10.30 -32.95 5.08
CA ALA A 533 9.38 -33.69 4.21
C ALA A 533 8.27 -34.53 4.91
N GLY A 534 8.19 -34.53 6.25
CA GLY A 534 7.16 -35.23 7.04
C GLY A 534 6.01 -34.36 7.57
N GLU A 535 6.09 -33.03 7.53
CA GLU A 535 5.02 -32.15 8.06
C GLU A 535 4.01 -31.68 7.01
N ALA A 536 4.36 -31.76 5.71
CA ALA A 536 3.48 -31.32 4.61
C ALA A 536 2.17 -32.14 4.52
N GLY A 537 2.12 -33.35 5.10
CA GLY A 537 0.99 -34.27 5.00
C GLY A 537 -0.17 -34.03 5.97
N ARG A 538 -0.08 -33.10 6.94
CA ARG A 538 -1.16 -32.90 7.94
C ARG A 538 -1.96 -31.60 7.80
N HIS A 539 -1.55 -30.69 6.92
CA HIS A 539 -2.25 -29.42 6.67
C HIS A 539 -2.71 -29.22 5.21
N SER A 540 -2.62 -30.26 4.37
CA SER A 540 -2.93 -30.22 2.93
C SER A 540 -3.92 -31.32 2.52
N ALA A 541 -5.04 -31.46 3.25
CA ALA A 541 -6.21 -32.17 2.74
C ALA A 541 -7.27 -31.13 2.36
N GLY A 542 -7.13 -30.53 1.17
CA GLY A 542 -8.13 -29.60 0.64
C GLY A 542 -7.61 -28.47 -0.24
N ASN A 543 -6.74 -28.73 -1.20
CA ASN A 543 -6.80 -28.16 -2.57
C ASN A 543 -5.57 -28.58 -3.41
N PRO A 544 -5.74 -28.83 -4.72
CA PRO A 544 -4.62 -29.12 -5.61
C PRO A 544 -3.80 -27.83 -5.87
N PRO A 545 -2.50 -27.97 -6.21
CA PRO A 545 -1.64 -26.83 -6.45
C PRO A 545 -2.08 -26.08 -7.71
N THR A 546 -2.31 -24.77 -7.60
CA THR A 546 -2.40 -23.88 -8.76
C THR A 546 -1.03 -23.85 -9.44
N GLY A 547 -0.95 -24.55 -10.57
CA GLY A 547 0.28 -24.74 -11.32
C GLY A 547 0.88 -23.42 -11.80
N ARG A 548 2.17 -23.23 -11.50
CA ARG A 548 3.05 -22.39 -12.31
C ARG A 548 3.16 -23.03 -13.70
N PRO A 549 2.92 -22.33 -14.82
CA PRO A 549 3.31 -22.85 -16.12
C PRO A 549 4.84 -22.76 -16.23
N LYS A 550 5.46 -23.89 -16.54
CA LYS A 550 6.85 -23.98 -17.00
C LYS A 550 7.01 -23.13 -18.28
N ALA A 551 8.10 -22.38 -18.34
CA ALA A 551 8.54 -21.72 -19.55
C ALA A 551 8.78 -22.74 -20.69
N GLY A 552 8.29 -22.42 -21.90
CA GLY A 552 8.81 -22.97 -23.15
C GLY A 552 7.85 -23.76 -24.04
N ARG A 553 6.99 -23.05 -24.79
CA ARG A 553 6.89 -23.18 -26.27
C ARG A 553 5.97 -22.09 -26.83
N MET A 554 6.56 -21.24 -27.67
CA MET A 554 5.86 -20.30 -28.56
C MET A 554 4.75 -21.01 -29.33
N ILE A 555 3.52 -20.55 -29.16
CA ILE A 555 2.45 -20.67 -30.16
C ILE A 555 1.75 -19.31 -30.22
N ALA A 556 1.51 -18.86 -31.44
CA ALA A 556 1.17 -17.52 -31.89
C ALA A 556 0.10 -16.76 -31.06
N SER A 557 0.36 -15.46 -30.90
CA SER A 557 -0.54 -14.42 -30.40
C SER A 557 -1.86 -14.36 -31.18
N PRO A 558 -3.01 -14.13 -30.54
CA PRO A 558 -4.06 -13.31 -31.13
C PRO A 558 -3.71 -11.84 -30.89
N GLY A 559 -3.69 -11.06 -31.98
CA GLY A 559 -3.38 -9.63 -31.99
C GLY A 559 -4.38 -8.73 -31.24
N PRO A 560 -4.20 -7.41 -31.33
CA PRO A 560 -4.90 -6.43 -30.50
C PRO A 560 -6.39 -6.35 -30.84
N PHE A 561 -7.25 -6.32 -29.82
CA PHE A 561 -8.68 -6.06 -29.99
C PHE A 561 -8.91 -4.61 -30.44
N PRO A 562 -9.60 -4.39 -31.57
CA PRO A 562 -10.04 -3.07 -32.00
C PRO A 562 -11.47 -2.82 -31.48
N GLY A 563 -11.76 -1.61 -30.99
CA GLY A 563 -13.15 -1.21 -30.79
C GLY A 563 -13.44 -0.20 -29.68
N MET A 564 -12.95 1.04 -29.82
CA MET A 564 -13.69 2.22 -29.39
C MET A 564 -13.49 3.28 -30.48
N ARG A 565 -14.56 3.53 -31.24
CA ARG A 565 -14.70 4.71 -32.09
C ARG A 565 -15.25 5.83 -31.23
#